data_AF-A0A369L2I6-F1
#
_entry.id   AF-A0A369L2I6-F1
#
_cell.length_a   1.000
_cell.length_b   1.000
_cell.length_c   1.000
_cell.angle_alpha   90.00
_cell.angle_beta   90.00
_cell.angle_gamma   90.00
#
_symmetry.space_group_name_H-M   'P 1'
#
loop_
_entity.id
_entity.type
_entity.pdbx_description
1 polymer ?
#
loop_
_entity_poly.entity_id
_entity_poly.type
_entity_poly.pdbx_seq_one_letter_code
_entity_poly.pdbx_strand_id
1 'polypeptide(L)'
;MMDVWKLGVMACELWSTSLSTIAMRNSLWQTQSPNSARMIKENQRMVSEKLEASLETGFEVQKAILGMAFGQSTPWWVTGRRTLTPYHRRSSANSLRLSKG
;
A
#
# COMPACT_ATOMS: atom_id res chain seq x y z
N MET A 1 -9.84 -21.33 -4.91
CA MET A 1 -8.42 -21.75 -4.69
C MET A 1 -7.44 -20.75 -5.32
N MET A 2 -7.43 -20.54 -6.65
CA MET A 2 -6.46 -19.64 -7.29
C MET A 2 -6.52 -18.17 -6.82
N ASP A 3 -7.70 -17.62 -6.52
CA ASP A 3 -7.77 -16.22 -6.05
C ASP A 3 -7.30 -16.04 -4.60
N VAL A 4 -7.45 -17.07 -3.77
CA VAL A 4 -6.89 -17.09 -2.41
C VAL A 4 -5.37 -17.11 -2.49
N TRP A 5 -4.80 -17.91 -3.40
CA TRP A 5 -3.37 -17.91 -3.67
C TRP A 5 -2.86 -16.55 -4.13
N LYS A 6 -3.53 -15.91 -5.12
CA LYS A 6 -3.19 -14.57 -5.60
C LYS A 6 -3.22 -13.52 -4.48
N LEU A 7 -4.21 -13.61 -3.59
CA LEU A 7 -4.27 -12.74 -2.42
C LEU A 7 -3.08 -12.97 -1.48
N GLY A 8 -2.73 -14.23 -1.20
CA GLY A 8 -1.57 -14.59 -0.39
C GLY A 8 -0.27 -14.04 -0.96
N VAL A 9 -0.01 -14.26 -2.26
CA VAL A 9 1.17 -13.73 -2.96
C VAL A 9 1.23 -12.20 -2.84
N MET A 10 0.13 -11.51 -3.14
CA MET A 10 0.08 -10.05 -3.06
C MET A 10 0.30 -9.54 -1.63
N ALA A 11 -0.17 -10.25 -0.61
CA ALA A 11 0.10 -9.90 0.79
C ALA A 11 1.59 -10.05 1.13
N CYS A 12 2.23 -11.14 0.68
CA CYS A 12 3.67 -11.35 0.85
C CYS A 12 4.50 -10.27 0.12
N GLU A 13 4.14 -9.93 -1.12
CA GLU A 13 4.78 -8.85 -1.89
C GLU A 13 4.63 -7.51 -1.18
N LEU A 14 3.43 -7.19 -0.70
CA LEU A 14 3.17 -5.95 0.04
C LEU A 14 3.97 -5.88 1.34
N TRP A 15 4.05 -6.96 2.12
CA TRP A 15 4.85 -6.99 3.35
C TRP A 15 6.35 -6.82 3.04
N SER A 16 6.86 -7.55 2.06
CA SER A 16 8.27 -7.51 1.69
C SER A 16 8.69 -6.11 1.18
N THR A 17 7.86 -5.49 0.33
CA THR A 17 8.11 -4.14 -0.18
C THR A 17 7.95 -3.07 0.91
N SER A 18 7.03 -3.25 1.84
CA SER A 18 6.88 -2.33 2.99
C SER A 18 8.09 -2.39 3.92
N LEU A 19 8.59 -3.60 4.24
CA LEU A 19 9.80 -3.77 5.05
C LEU A 19 11.02 -3.16 4.35
N SER A 20 11.18 -3.39 3.05
CA SER A 20 12.27 -2.81 2.26
C SER A 20 12.20 -1.28 2.26
N THR A 21 11.00 -0.73 2.08
CA THR A 21 10.74 0.71 2.17
C THR A 21 11.16 1.28 3.52
N ILE A 22 10.75 0.63 4.63
CA ILE A 22 11.12 1.06 6.00
C ILE A 22 12.63 1.04 6.18
N ALA A 23 13.31 -0.03 5.76
CA ALA A 23 14.76 -0.17 5.87
C ALA A 23 15.50 0.95 5.09
N MET A 24 15.11 1.19 3.83
CA MET A 24 15.70 2.26 3.02
C MET A 24 15.45 3.64 3.62
N ARG A 25 14.24 3.88 4.14
CA ARG A 25 13.90 5.14 4.82
C ARG A 25 14.73 5.36 6.07
N ASN A 26 14.95 4.31 6.86
CA ASN A 26 15.81 4.39 8.03
C ASN A 26 17.26 4.73 7.64
N SER A 27 17.77 4.10 6.57
CA SER A 27 19.09 4.43 6.03
C SER A 27 19.20 5.88 5.53
N LEU A 28 18.14 6.42 4.92
CA LEU A 28 18.11 7.81 4.45
C LEU A 28 18.18 8.82 5.59
N TRP A 29 17.55 8.54 6.74
CA TRP A 29 17.65 9.40 7.91
C TRP A 29 19.05 9.44 8.53
N GLN A 30 19.85 8.39 8.34
CA GLN A 30 21.23 8.36 8.81
C GLN A 30 22.21 9.04 7.85
N THR A 31 21.84 9.20 6.59
CA THR A 31 22.74 9.67 5.52
C THR A 31 22.36 11.03 4.95
N GLN A 32 21.12 11.51 5.17
CA GLN A 32 20.64 12.79 4.65
C GLN A 32 20.04 13.66 5.76
N SER A 33 20.22 14.99 5.63
CA SER A 33 19.60 15.95 6.54
C SER A 33 18.06 15.87 6.45
N PRO A 34 17.34 15.68 7.58
CA PRO A 34 15.88 15.61 7.61
C PRO A 34 15.19 16.87 7.07
N ASN A 35 15.86 18.01 7.18
CA ASN A 35 15.34 19.33 6.77
C ASN A 35 15.69 19.69 5.32
N SER A 36 16.36 18.79 4.58
CA SER A 36 16.62 19.02 3.17
C SER A 36 15.31 19.07 2.38
N ALA A 37 15.23 20.00 1.42
CA ALA A 37 14.03 20.15 0.58
C ALA A 37 13.66 18.84 -0.14
N ARG A 38 14.65 18.04 -0.54
CA ARG A 38 14.46 16.71 -1.14
C ARG A 38 13.76 15.76 -0.18
N MET A 39 14.23 15.66 1.07
CA MET A 39 13.61 14.79 2.08
C MET A 39 12.20 15.23 2.45
N ILE A 40 11.96 16.54 2.62
CA ILE A 40 10.63 17.07 2.94
C ILE A 40 9.64 16.76 1.80
N LYS A 41 10.02 17.02 0.55
CA LYS A 41 9.17 16.75 -0.62
C LYS A 41 8.83 15.27 -0.76
N GLU A 42 9.83 14.39 -0.56
CA GLU A 42 9.61 12.95 -0.59
C GLU A 42 8.68 12.50 0.54
N ASN A 43 8.86 13.00 1.76
CA ASN A 43 7.99 12.68 2.91
C ASN A 43 6.54 13.08 2.65
N GLN A 44 6.31 14.29 2.16
CA GLN A 44 4.99 14.79 1.82
C GLN A 44 4.33 13.89 0.78
N ARG A 45 5.08 13.53 -0.28
CA ARG A 45 4.57 12.64 -1.33
C ARG A 45 4.20 11.26 -0.78
N MET A 46 5.03 10.66 0.09
CA MET A 46 4.72 9.36 0.71
C MET A 46 3.45 9.42 1.57
N VAL A 47 3.26 10.49 2.33
CA VAL A 47 2.05 10.67 3.15
C VAL A 47 0.82 10.81 2.26
N SER A 48 0.88 11.64 1.20
CA SER A 48 -0.22 11.78 0.25
C SER A 48 -0.58 10.45 -0.40
N GLU A 49 0.41 9.70 -0.88
CA GLU A 49 0.22 8.36 -1.46
C GLU A 49 -0.46 7.41 -0.46
N LYS A 50 -0.07 7.44 0.83
CA LYS A 50 -0.70 6.61 1.87
C LYS A 50 -2.15 7.02 2.16
N LEU A 51 -2.45 8.32 2.15
CA LEU A 51 -3.81 8.83 2.33
C LEU A 51 -4.72 8.42 1.18
N GLU A 52 -4.26 8.56 -0.07
CA GLU A 52 -5.01 8.12 -1.25
C GLU A 52 -5.29 6.61 -1.23
N ALA A 53 -4.29 5.78 -0.89
CA ALA A 53 -4.52 4.34 -0.75
C ALA A 53 -5.55 4.02 0.34
N SER A 54 -5.56 4.79 1.43
CA SER A 54 -6.51 4.60 2.52
C SER A 54 -7.93 4.99 2.10
N LEU A 55 -8.10 6.06 1.33
CA LEU A 55 -9.39 6.46 0.74
C LEU A 55 -9.90 5.39 -0.22
N GLU A 56 -9.08 4.94 -1.18
CA GLU A 56 -9.44 3.86 -2.11
C GLU A 56 -9.84 2.58 -1.38
N THR A 57 -9.09 2.21 -0.34
CA THR A 57 -9.41 1.05 0.49
C THR A 57 -10.73 1.23 1.21
N GLY A 58 -10.97 2.41 1.79
CA GLY A 58 -12.23 2.75 2.43
C GLY A 58 -13.42 2.59 1.47
N PHE A 59 -13.28 3.05 0.22
CA PHE A 59 -14.31 2.85 -0.81
C PHE A 59 -14.56 1.38 -1.13
N GLU A 60 -13.51 0.56 -1.26
CA GLU A 60 -13.68 -0.88 -1.51
C GLU A 60 -14.37 -1.60 -0.34
N VAL A 61 -14.07 -1.20 0.91
CA VAL A 61 -14.77 -1.69 2.10
C VAL A 61 -16.24 -1.26 2.10
N GLN A 62 -16.53 0.02 1.82
CA GLN A 62 -17.90 0.52 1.74
C GLN A 62 -18.71 -0.21 0.67
N LYS A 63 -18.13 -0.45 -0.52
CA LYS A 63 -18.78 -1.25 -1.58
C LYS A 63 -19.09 -2.67 -1.10
N ALA A 64 -18.18 -3.31 -0.37
CA ALA A 64 -18.43 -4.64 0.17
C ALA A 64 -19.57 -4.61 1.22
N ILE A 65 -19.58 -3.63 2.11
CA ILE A 65 -20.65 -3.47 3.11
C ILE A 65 -22.02 -3.27 2.43
N LEU A 66 -22.09 -2.37 1.44
CA LEU A 66 -23.32 -2.14 0.67
C LEU A 66 -23.74 -3.40 -0.09
N GLY A 67 -22.79 -4.10 -0.73
CA GLY A 67 -23.05 -5.37 -1.41
C GLY A 67 -23.70 -6.39 -0.47
N MET A 68 -23.14 -6.59 0.73
CA MET A 68 -23.72 -7.46 1.75
C MET A 68 -25.13 -7.02 2.15
N ALA A 69 -25.37 -5.71 2.33
CA ALA A 69 -26.68 -5.17 2.69
C ALA A 69 -27.75 -5.44 1.61
N PHE A 70 -27.38 -5.49 0.34
CA PHE A 70 -28.25 -5.83 -0.79
C PHE A 70 -28.25 -7.34 -1.13
N GLY A 71 -27.72 -8.19 -0.26
CA GLY A 71 -27.73 -9.65 -0.45
C GLY A 71 -26.68 -10.18 -1.44
N GLN A 72 -25.70 -9.38 -1.84
CA GLN A 72 -24.59 -9.84 -2.67
C GLN A 72 -23.59 -10.64 -1.82
N SER A 73 -23.05 -11.71 -2.41
CA SER A 73 -21.91 -12.42 -1.82
C SER A 73 -20.65 -11.58 -1.96
N THR A 74 -19.95 -11.34 -0.84
CA THR A 74 -18.67 -10.62 -0.81
C THR A 74 -17.56 -11.51 -0.24
N PRO A 75 -16.99 -12.43 -1.03
CA PRO A 75 -15.97 -13.33 -0.54
C PRO A 75 -14.75 -12.58 -0.04
N TRP A 76 -14.23 -12.98 1.14
CA TRP A 76 -13.12 -12.28 1.80
C TRP A 76 -11.86 -12.21 0.93
N TRP A 77 -11.63 -13.18 0.05
CA TRP A 77 -10.48 -13.18 -0.85
C TRP A 77 -10.62 -12.17 -2.00
N VAL A 78 -11.85 -11.87 -2.44
CA VAL A 78 -12.13 -10.85 -3.46
C VAL A 78 -12.02 -9.48 -2.85
N THR A 79 -12.73 -9.25 -1.74
CA THR A 79 -12.69 -7.97 -1.01
C THR A 79 -11.27 -7.68 -0.51
N GLY A 80 -10.60 -8.66 0.09
CA GLY A 80 -9.22 -8.56 0.55
C GLY A 80 -8.25 -8.21 -0.59
N ARG A 81 -8.43 -8.78 -1.78
CA ARG A 81 -7.60 -8.41 -2.93
C ARG A 81 -7.85 -6.97 -3.37
N ARG A 82 -9.10 -6.53 -3.39
CA ARG A 82 -9.46 -5.15 -3.74
C ARG A 82 -8.92 -4.15 -2.72
N THR A 83 -9.00 -4.45 -1.43
CA THR A 83 -8.50 -3.57 -0.36
C THR A 83 -6.98 -3.50 -0.28
N LEU A 84 -6.27 -4.59 -0.59
CA LEU A 84 -4.80 -4.58 -0.60
C LEU A 84 -4.20 -3.98 -1.87
N THR A 85 -4.94 -3.94 -2.99
CA THR A 85 -4.42 -3.44 -4.27
C THR A 85 -3.91 -1.98 -4.21
N PRO A 86 -4.62 -1.01 -3.61
CA PRO A 86 -4.15 0.36 -3.45
C PRO A 86 -2.80 0.46 -2.72
N TYR A 87 -2.64 -0.31 -1.64
CA TYR A 87 -1.41 -0.34 -0.87
C TYR A 87 -0.29 -1.05 -1.63
N HIS A 88 -0.58 -2.20 -2.23
CA HIS A 88 0.42 -2.98 -2.98
C HIS A 88 1.05 -2.15 -4.10
N ARG A 89 0.25 -1.44 -4.90
CA ARG A 89 0.74 -0.58 -5.98
C ARG A 89 1.66 0.53 -5.47
N ARG A 90 1.24 1.24 -4.42
CA ARG A 90 1.97 2.40 -3.91
C ARG A 90 3.22 2.00 -3.12
N SER A 91 3.17 0.94 -2.30
CA SER A 91 4.35 0.41 -1.61
C SER A 91 5.41 -0.09 -2.58
N SER A 92 5.02 -0.79 -3.65
CA SER A 92 5.96 -1.24 -4.69
C SER A 92 6.58 -0.07 -5.45
N ALA A 93 5.78 0.93 -5.84
CA ALA A 93 6.29 2.15 -6.48
C ALA A 93 7.23 2.95 -5.55
N ASN A 94 6.91 2.99 -4.26
CA ASN A 94 7.71 3.66 -3.25
C ASN A 94 9.07 2.97 -3.09
N SER A 95 9.07 1.65 -2.84
CA SER A 95 10.28 0.85 -2.72
C SER A 95 11.19 1.01 -3.94
N LEU A 96 10.64 0.96 -5.15
CA LEU A 96 11.41 1.12 -6.39
C LEU A 96 12.04 2.51 -6.53
N ARG A 97 11.34 3.56 -6.08
CA ARG A 97 11.87 4.93 -6.13
C ARG A 97 13.00 5.11 -5.12
N LEU A 98 12.84 4.57 -3.92
CA LEU A 98 13.88 4.63 -2.89
C LEU A 98 15.12 3.82 -3.27
N SER A 99 14.96 2.71 -3.99
CA SER A 99 16.10 1.91 -4.45
C SER A 99 16.90 2.57 -5.59
N LYS A 100 16.35 3.59 -6.24
CA LYS A 100 16.98 4.34 -7.34
C LYS A 100 17.53 5.69 -6.92
N GLY A 101 17.20 6.15 -5.71
CA GLY A 101 17.48 7.50 -5.21
C GLY A 101 18.79 7.59 -4.45
#